data_AF-A0A821VUT3-F1
#
_entry.id   AF-A0A821VUT3-F1
#
_cell.length_a   1.000
_cell.length_b   1.000
_cell.length_c   1.000
_cell.angle_alpha   90.00
_cell.angle_beta   90.00
_cell.angle_gamma   90.00
#
_symmetry.space_group_name_H-M   'P 1'
#
loop_
_entity.id
_entity.type
_entity.pdbx_description
1 polymer ?
#
loop_
_entity_poly.entity_id
_entity_poly.type
_entity_poly.pdbx_seq_one_letter_code
_entity_poly.pdbx_strand_id
1 'polypeptide(L)' 'INEPTAAAMAYGLDKKASGEKNVLIFDLGGGTFDVSILIIDNGVFEVKST' A
#
# COMPACT_ATOMS: atom_id res chain seq x y z
N ILE A 1 -10.93 5.60 3.37
CA ILE A 1 -9.63 5.17 2.78
C ILE A 1 -8.91 4.40 3.88
N ASN A 2 -8.43 3.18 3.58
CA ASN A 2 -7.70 2.36 4.55
C ASN A 2 -6.28 2.92 4.72
N GLU A 3 -5.67 2.82 5.91
CA GLU A 3 -4.30 3.29 6.16
C GLU A 3 -3.28 2.79 5.12
N PRO A 4 -3.24 1.50 4.73
CA PRO A 4 -2.29 1.04 3.73
C PRO A 4 -2.47 1.72 2.36
N THR A 5 -3.70 1.95 1.93
CA THR A 5 -3.97 2.66 0.67
C THR A 5 -3.56 4.13 0.75
N ALA A 6 -3.82 4.80 1.88
CA ALA A 6 -3.40 6.18 2.10
C ALA A 6 -1.87 6.33 2.07
N ALA A 7 -1.15 5.43 2.74
CA ALA A 7 0.31 5.40 2.71
C ALA A 7 0.83 5.18 1.28
N ALA A 8 0.28 4.22 0.54
CA ALA A 8 0.69 3.96 -0.84
C ALA A 8 0.49 5.19 -1.76
N MET A 9 -0.62 5.92 -1.59
CA MET A 9 -0.89 7.17 -2.31
C MET A 9 0.05 8.32 -1.90
N ALA A 10 0.37 8.45 -0.61
CA ALA A 10 1.27 9.50 -0.10
C ALA A 10 2.69 9.37 -0.68
N TYR A 11 3.15 8.15 -0.91
CA TYR A 11 4.43 7.88 -1.58
C TYR A 11 4.37 8.02 -3.12
N GLY A 12 3.18 8.31 -3.68
CA GLY A 12 2.98 8.44 -5.12
C GLY A 12 3.25 7.15 -5.89
N LEU A 13 2.95 5.99 -5.26
CA LEU A 13 3.20 4.69 -5.85
C LEU A 13 2.23 4.38 -7.01
N ASP A 14 1.06 5.04 -7.05
CA ASP A 14 0.12 5.06 -8.18
C ASP A 14 0.74 5.63 -9.45
N LYS A 15 1.56 6.68 -9.33
CA LYS A 15 2.13 7.40 -10.49
C LYS A 15 3.42 6.82 -11.01
N LYS A 16 4.07 5.93 -10.24
CA LYS A 16 5.36 5.32 -10.56
C LYS A 16 5.24 3.87 -11.04
N ALA A 17 4.04 3.32 -11.13
CA ALA A 17 3.83 1.93 -11.52
C ALA A 17 3.72 1.80 -13.05
N SER A 18 4.84 1.53 -13.72
CA SER A 18 4.83 0.94 -15.06
C SER A 18 4.66 -0.57 -14.90
N GLY A 19 3.40 -1.04 -14.87
CA GLY A 19 3.04 -2.44 -14.65
C GLY A 19 2.71 -2.78 -13.18
N GLU A 20 2.29 -4.02 -12.95
CA GLU A 20 1.92 -4.54 -11.62
C GLU A 20 3.08 -4.44 -10.62
N LYS A 21 2.80 -3.90 -9.44
CA LYS A 21 3.77 -3.78 -8.34
C LYS A 21 3.21 -4.32 -7.04
N ASN A 22 3.99 -5.18 -6.40
CA ASN A 22 3.72 -5.63 -5.04
C ASN A 22 4.38 -4.66 -4.05
N VAL A 23 3.60 -4.18 -3.09
CA VAL A 23 4.01 -3.21 -2.07
C VAL A 23 3.70 -3.78 -0.70
N LEU A 24 4.71 -3.85 0.15
CA LEU A 24 4.54 -4.15 1.56
C LEU A 24 4.51 -2.83 2.33
N ILE A 25 3.48 -2.67 3.16
CA ILE A 25 3.34 -1.54 4.07
C ILE A 25 3.52 -2.06 5.47
N PHE A 26 4.43 -1.38 6.17
CA PHE A 26 4.79 -1.65 7.53
C PHE A 26 4.36 -0.43 8.35
N ASP A 27 3.34 -0.59 9.17
CA ASP A 27 2.87 0.43 10.11
C ASP A 27 3.26 0.02 11.54
N LEU A 28 4.02 0.88 12.19
CA LEU A 28 4.47 0.70 13.55
C LEU A 28 4.09 1.92 14.36
N GLY A 29 2.90 1.85 14.94
CA GLY A 29 2.34 2.88 15.81
C GLY A 29 2.82 2.76 17.26
N GLY A 30 2.28 3.58 18.14
CA GLY A 30 2.63 3.60 19.57
C GLY A 30 2.19 2.37 20.37
N GLY A 31 1.43 1.45 19.77
CA GLY A 31 0.96 0.21 20.39
C GLY A 31 0.32 -0.79 19.42
N THR A 32 0.36 -0.50 18.12
CA THR A 32 -0.14 -1.36 17.05
C THR A 32 0.99 -1.67 16.08
N PHE A 33 0.92 -2.86 15.51
CA PHE A 33 1.87 -3.33 14.53
C PHE A 33 1.07 -4.01 13.42
N ASP A 34 0.98 -3.32 12.28
CA ASP A 34 0.13 -3.73 11.17
C ASP A 34 0.99 -3.85 9.92
N VAL A 35 0.81 -4.97 9.20
CA VAL A 35 1.54 -5.24 7.96
C VAL A 35 0.53 -5.55 6.87
N SER A 36 0.51 -4.74 5.82
CA SER A 36 -0.36 -4.97 4.68
C SER A 36 0.44 -5.22 3.42
N ILE A 37 -0.02 -6.17 2.60
CA ILE A 37 0.50 -6.39 1.25
C ILE A 37 -0.53 -5.85 0.27
N LEU A 38 -0.10 -4.96 -0.61
CA LEU A 38 -0.90 -4.40 -1.68
C LEU A 38 -0.32 -4.76 -3.04
N ILE A 39 -1.21 -4.93 -3.99
CA ILE A 39 -0.88 -4.91 -5.41
C ILE A 39 -1.36 -3.58 -5.98
N ILE A 40 -0.48 -2.93 -6.74
CA ILE A 40 -0.80 -1.72 -7.49
C ILE A 40 -0.72 -2.06 -8.97
N ASP A 41 -1.83 -1.91 -9.67
CA ASP A 41 -1.88 -2.03 -11.13
C ASP A 41 -2.69 -0.88 -11.72
N ASN A 42 -2.08 -0.13 -12.64
CA ASN A 42 -2.70 1.01 -13.33
C ASN A 42 -3.43 2.01 -12.40
N GLY A 43 -2.88 2.27 -11.22
CA GLY A 43 -3.46 3.18 -10.22
C GLY A 43 -4.59 2.58 -9.38
N VAL A 44 -4.95 1.30 -9.61
CA VAL A 44 -5.84 0.52 -8.75
C VAL A 44 -5.01 -0.13 -7.65
N PHE A 45 -5.49 -0.01 -6.40
CA PHE A 45 -4.87 -0.61 -5.23
C PHE A 45 -5.72 -1.78 -4.74
N GLU A 46 -5.11 -2.95 -4.63
CA GLU A 46 -5.76 -4.14 -4.09
C GLU A 46 -5.00 -4.62 -2.84
N VAL A 47 -5.68 -4.73 -1.70
CA VAL A 47 -5.10 -5.29 -0.48
C VAL A 47 -5.21 -6.81 -0.54
N LYS A 48 -4.09 -7.53 -0.46
CA LYS A 48 -4.05 -9.00 -0.50
C LYS A 48 -4.05 -9.62 0.88
N SER A 49 -3.38 -9.00 1.84
CA SER A 49 -3.32 -9.44 3.23
C SER A 49 -3.10 -8.23 4.12
N THR A 50 -3.60 -8.35 5.35
CA THR A 50 -3.37 -7.43 6.47
C THR A 50 -3.02 -8.24 7.71
#